data_AF-F8QZ69-F1
#
_entry.id   AF-F8QZ69-F1
#
_cell.length_a   1.000
_cell.length_b   1.000
_cell.length_c   1.000
_cell.angle_alpha   90.00
_cell.angle_beta   90.00
_cell.angle_gamma   90.00
#
_symmetry.space_group_name_H-M   'P 1'
#
loop_
_entity.id
_entity.type
_entity.pdbx_description
1 polymer ?
#
loop_
_entity_poly.entity_id
_entity_poly.type
_entity_poly.pdbx_seq_one_letter_code
_entity_poly.pdbx_strand_id
1 'polypeptide(L)'
;GMGGLGKTTLASAIFEKISKQFEASYFISNIREESEKSGGLNDLCQKLSSAILGDEHLNHGFTFRRKSLISRKKVLIVLDDVW
;
A
#
# COMPACT_ATOMS: atom_id res chain seq x y z
N GLY A 1 -20.09 1.85 -1.73
CA GLY A 1 -20.94 3.02 -1.41
C GLY A 1 -21.02 3.95 -2.63
N MET A 2 -22.03 4.83 -2.72
CA MET A 2 -22.22 5.72 -3.87
C MET A 2 -20.94 6.52 -4.21
N GLY A 3 -20.64 6.62 -5.50
CA GLY A 3 -19.53 7.42 -6.03
C GLY A 3 -19.70 8.91 -5.75
N GLY A 4 -18.60 9.66 -5.70
CA GLY A 4 -18.64 11.13 -5.68
C GLY A 4 -18.82 11.82 -4.32
N LEU A 5 -18.97 11.08 -3.22
CA LEU A 5 -19.09 11.68 -1.87
C LEU A 5 -17.77 12.20 -1.26
N GLY A 6 -16.66 12.21 -2.01
CA GLY A 6 -15.37 12.69 -1.51
C GLY A 6 -14.63 11.73 -0.55
N LYS A 7 -15.00 10.45 -0.50
CA LYS A 7 -14.35 9.44 0.37
C LYS A 7 -12.84 9.33 0.11
N THR A 8 -12.47 9.16 -1.16
CA THR A 8 -11.07 9.13 -1.61
C THR A 8 -10.33 10.42 -1.23
N THR A 9 -10.98 11.58 -1.39
CA THR A 9 -10.42 12.88 -1.01
C THR A 9 -10.14 12.96 0.49
N LEU A 10 -11.08 12.52 1.33
CA LEU A 10 -10.90 12.49 2.78
C LEU A 10 -9.79 11.52 3.20
N ALA A 11 -9.76 10.32 2.62
CA ALA A 11 -8.73 9.33 2.89
C ALA A 11 -7.32 9.87 2.54
N SER A 12 -7.19 10.52 1.38
CA SER A 12 -5.94 11.17 0.95
C SER A 12 -5.52 12.28 1.92
N ALA A 13 -6.43 13.18 2.32
CA ALA A 13 -6.13 14.25 3.28
C ALA A 13 -5.69 13.72 4.66
N ILE A 14 -6.33 12.64 5.15
CA ILE A 14 -5.93 11.98 6.40
C ILE A 14 -4.55 11.35 6.25
N PHE A 15 -4.31 10.63 5.14
CA PHE A 15 -3.02 9.99 4.88
C PHE A 15 -1.87 10.99 4.85
N GLU A 16 -2.01 12.12 4.16
CA GLU A 16 -1.01 13.19 4.13
C GLU A 16 -0.72 13.75 5.53
N LYS A 17 -1.76 13.87 6.37
CA LYS A 17 -1.63 14.41 7.73
C LYS A 17 -0.89 13.47 8.68
N ILE A 18 -1.07 12.16 8.56
CA ILE A 18 -0.58 11.20 9.56
C ILE A 18 0.56 10.30 9.07
N SER A 19 0.80 10.20 7.75
CA SER A 19 1.82 9.32 7.15
C SER A 19 3.21 9.50 7.76
N LYS A 20 3.60 10.76 8.06
CA LYS A 20 4.89 11.10 8.66
C LYS A 20 5.11 10.54 10.07
N GLN A 21 4.06 10.05 10.73
CA GLN A 21 4.13 9.42 12.06
C GLN A 21 4.43 7.92 11.99
N PHE A 22 4.63 7.39 10.79
CA PHE A 22 4.93 5.99 10.49
C PHE A 22 6.29 5.90 9.82
N GLU A 23 6.99 4.79 10.01
CA GLU A 23 8.30 4.52 9.42
C GLU A 23 8.20 4.19 7.93
N ALA A 24 7.03 3.72 7.49
CA ALA A 24 6.68 3.57 6.09
C ALA A 24 5.18 3.83 5.90
N SER A 25 4.82 4.39 4.75
CA SER A 25 3.42 4.60 4.41
C SER A 25 3.18 4.41 2.91
N TYR A 26 2.03 3.86 2.54
CA TYR A 26 1.66 3.66 1.14
C TYR A 26 0.14 3.81 0.95
N PHE A 27 -0.25 4.56 -0.09
CA PHE A 27 -1.65 4.81 -0.43
C PHE A 27 -1.95 4.24 -1.80
N ILE A 28 -2.93 3.34 -1.88
CA ILE A 28 -3.44 2.78 -3.13
C ILE A 28 -4.83 3.35 -3.34
N SER A 29 -4.95 4.28 -4.29
CA SER A 29 -6.19 5.03 -4.55
C SER A 29 -7.26 4.26 -5.31
N ASN A 30 -6.90 3.19 -6.01
CA ASN A 30 -7.83 2.35 -6.74
C ASN A 30 -7.33 0.91 -6.75
N ILE A 31 -7.63 0.16 -5.67
CA ILE A 31 -7.15 -1.22 -5.53
C ILE A 31 -7.76 -2.15 -6.58
N ARG A 32 -9.00 -1.89 -7.02
CA ARG A 32 -9.68 -2.67 -8.07
C ARG A 32 -8.90 -2.59 -9.37
N GLU A 33 -8.69 -1.37 -9.87
CA GLU A 33 -7.95 -1.16 -11.12
C GLU A 33 -6.51 -1.66 -11.01
N GLU A 34 -5.81 -1.40 -9.91
CA GLU A 34 -4.42 -1.89 -9.74
C GLU A 34 -4.34 -3.41 -9.69
N SER A 35 -5.35 -4.10 -9.13
CA SER A 35 -5.38 -5.57 -9.08
C SER A 35 -5.69 -6.23 -10.42
N GLU A 36 -6.28 -5.48 -11.35
CA GLU A 36 -6.65 -5.94 -12.70
C GLU A 36 -5.56 -5.69 -13.75
N LYS A 37 -4.52 -4.90 -13.41
CA LYS A 37 -3.36 -4.68 -14.28
C LYS A 37 -2.57 -5.97 -14.52
N SER A 38 -1.77 -5.99 -15.59
CA SER A 38 -0.84 -7.10 -15.86
C SER A 38 0.04 -7.34 -14.63
N GLY A 39 0.04 -8.57 -14.11
CA GLY A 39 0.73 -8.96 -12.87
C GLY A 39 -0.11 -8.89 -11.58
N GLY A 40 -1.25 -8.19 -11.63
CA GLY A 40 -2.31 -8.16 -10.62
C GLY A 40 -1.83 -7.98 -9.17
N LEU A 41 -2.34 -8.81 -8.27
CA LEU A 41 -2.00 -8.74 -6.84
C LEU A 41 -0.51 -9.01 -6.55
N ASN A 42 0.18 -9.76 -7.41
CA ASN A 42 1.59 -10.07 -7.18
C ASN A 42 2.46 -8.82 -7.34
N ASP A 43 2.22 -8.06 -8.41
CA ASP A 43 2.92 -6.81 -8.68
C ASP A 43 2.55 -5.74 -7.63
N LEU A 44 1.29 -5.69 -7.22
CA LEU A 44 0.86 -4.83 -6.13
C LEU A 44 1.59 -5.16 -4.82
N CYS A 45 1.70 -6.45 -4.47
CA CYS A 45 2.47 -6.89 -3.31
C CYS A 45 3.95 -6.55 -3.42
N GLN A 46 4.52 -6.57 -4.62
CA GLN A 46 5.91 -6.18 -4.86
C GLN A 46 6.11 -4.68 -4.69
N LYS A 47 5.25 -3.84 -5.29
CA LYS A 47 5.24 -2.37 -5.11
C LYS A 47 5.08 -1.98 -3.64
N LEU A 48 4.18 -2.65 -2.92
CA LEU A 48 3.98 -2.40 -1.49
C LEU A 48 5.21 -2.82 -0.68
N SER A 49 5.82 -3.96 -1.03
CA SER A 49 7.05 -4.42 -0.37
C SER A 49 8.21 -3.45 -0.60
N SER A 50 8.41 -2.96 -1.82
CA SER A 50 9.49 -2.02 -2.14
C SER A 50 9.27 -0.68 -1.43
N ALA A 51 8.03 -0.17 -1.41
CA ALA A 51 7.70 1.06 -0.69
C ALA A 51 7.94 0.97 0.82
N ILE A 52 7.70 -0.19 1.43
CA ILE A 52 7.87 -0.38 2.89
C ILE A 52 9.31 -0.72 3.28
N LEU A 53 10.01 -1.48 2.46
CA LEU A 53 11.35 -2.00 2.77
C LEU A 53 12.48 -1.15 2.17
N GLY A 54 12.19 -0.30 1.18
CA GLY A 54 13.15 0.61 0.56
C GLY A 54 14.16 -0.08 -0.36
N ASP A 55 13.92 -1.32 -0.76
CA ASP A 55 14.86 -2.13 -1.54
C ASP A 55 14.28 -2.45 -2.93
N GLU A 56 14.85 -1.83 -3.97
CA GLU A 56 14.47 -2.01 -5.38
C GLU A 56 14.86 -3.39 -5.94
N HIS A 57 15.68 -4.17 -5.23
CA HIS A 57 16.31 -5.39 -5.77
C HIS A 57 15.69 -6.73 -5.35
N LEU A 58 14.49 -6.75 -4.76
CA LEU A 58 13.90 -7.98 -4.20
C LEU A 58 12.78 -8.55 -5.08
N ASN A 59 13.19 -9.20 -6.17
CA ASN A 59 12.37 -9.85 -7.20
C ASN A 59 11.78 -11.22 -6.74
N HIS A 60 11.51 -11.41 -5.45
CA HIS A 60 10.99 -12.68 -4.91
C HIS A 60 9.89 -12.39 -3.86
N GLY A 61 8.69 -12.96 -4.04
CA GLY A 61 7.46 -12.75 -3.26
C GLY A 61 7.59 -12.95 -1.74
N PHE A 62 6.57 -12.55 -0.95
CA PHE A 62 6.56 -12.36 0.51
C PHE A 62 7.20 -13.50 1.35
N THR A 63 8.53 -13.50 1.47
CA THR A 63 9.27 -14.50 2.26
C THR A 63 9.21 -14.20 3.76
N PHE A 64 9.46 -15.23 4.58
CA PHE A 64 9.47 -15.14 6.06
C PHE A 64 10.39 -14.03 6.60
N ARG A 65 11.53 -13.79 5.94
CA ARG A 65 12.45 -12.70 6.30
C ARG A 65 11.81 -11.32 6.14
N ARG A 66 10.96 -11.12 5.12
CA ARG A 66 10.25 -9.84 4.93
C ARG A 66 9.17 -9.62 5.97
N LYS A 67 8.46 -10.67 6.37
CA LYS A 67 7.49 -10.59 7.49
C LYS A 67 8.15 -10.10 8.77
N SER A 68 9.33 -10.62 9.10
CA SER A 68 10.13 -10.19 10.25
C SER A 68 10.51 -8.70 10.17
N LEU A 69 11.00 -8.22 9.00
CA LEU A 69 11.38 -6.82 8.82
C LEU A 69 10.19 -5.87 8.91
N ILE A 70 9.06 -6.22 8.31
CA ILE A 70 7.83 -5.42 8.38
C ILE A 70 7.26 -5.43 9.81
N SER A 71 7.33 -6.57 10.52
CA SER A 71 6.79 -6.69 11.89
C SER A 71 7.44 -5.77 12.92
N ARG A 72 8.62 -5.22 12.61
CA ARG A 72 9.35 -4.29 13.48
C ARG A 72 9.13 -2.82 13.14
N LYS A 73 8.45 -2.52 12.03
CA LYS A 73 8.18 -1.15 11.59
C LYS A 73 6.74 -0.76 11.90
N LYS A 74 6.54 0.48 12.33
CA LYS A 74 5.22 1.10 12.34
C LYS A 74 4.86 1.50 10.90
N VAL A 75 3.95 0.77 10.26
CA VAL A 75 3.57 0.96 8.84
C VAL A 75 2.10 1.41 8.71
N LEU A 76 1.84 2.37 7.82
CA LEU A 76 0.49 2.80 7.41
C LEU A 76 0.19 2.38 5.97
N ILE A 77 -0.89 1.63 5.75
CA ILE A 77 -1.37 1.29 4.42
C ILE A 77 -2.81 1.73 4.28
N VAL A 78 -3.12 2.46 3.21
CA VAL A 78 -4.51 2.81 2.84
C VAL A 78 -4.84 2.15 1.52
N LEU A 79 -5.89 1.33 1.53
CA LEU A 79 -6.45 0.68 0.35
C LEU A 79 -7.81 1.31 0.06
N ASP A 80 -7.88 2.14 -0.98
CA ASP A 80 -9.12 2.78 -1.42
C ASP A 80 -9.79 1.97 -2.53
N ASP A 81 -11.12 2.06 -2.56
CA ASP A 81 -12.03 1.35 -3.49
C ASP A 81 -11.99 -0.19 -3.41
N VAL A 82 -11.92 -0.76 -2.20
CA VAL A 82 -12.09 -2.22 -1.95
C VAL A 82 -13.52 -2.69 -2.25
N TRP A 83 -13.68 -3.91 -2.76
CA TRP A 83 -14.97 -4.54 -3.11
C TRP A 83 -15.63 -5.24 -1.92
#